data_AF-A0A0B8P7D2-F1
#
_entry.id   AF-A0A0B8P7D2-F1
#
_cell.length_a   1.000
_cell.length_b   1.000
_cell.length_c   1.000
_cell.angle_alpha   90.00
_cell.angle_beta   90.00
_cell.angle_gamma   90.00
#
_symmetry.space_group_name_H-M   'P 1'
#
loop_
_entity.id
_entity.type
_entity.pdbx_description
1 polymer ?
#
loop_
_entity_poly.entity_id
_entity_poly.type
_entity_poly.pdbx_seq_one_letter_code
_entity_poly.pdbx_strand_id
1 'polypeptide(L)'
;MTFVDADDVWVEVYLKENNLANLKVGDDADIVLDVLPGRIFKGKVRSIGFAVQTGSTNQVGGLVSVKTSSGWLRDPQRFPVIVSFEEEVPQGLRRVGGQADVQLYTGSNFVLNAISKVYIRLLSWISYVY
;
A
#
# COMPACT_ATOMS: atom_id res chain seq x y z
N MET A 1 -13.05 -22.43 -11.69
CA MET A 1 -12.85 -22.61 -10.25
C MET A 1 -11.57 -21.89 -9.88
N THR A 2 -11.61 -20.97 -8.91
CA THR A 2 -10.42 -20.22 -8.43
C THR A 2 -10.16 -20.65 -6.99
N PHE A 3 -8.91 -20.98 -6.67
CA PHE A 3 -8.48 -21.29 -5.31
C PHE A 3 -7.78 -20.07 -4.72
N VAL A 4 -8.07 -19.76 -3.47
CA VAL A 4 -7.45 -18.66 -2.73
C VAL A 4 -6.75 -19.29 -1.53
N ASP A 5 -5.43 -19.16 -1.50
CA ASP A 5 -4.65 -19.50 -0.31
C ASP A 5 -4.81 -18.37 0.71
N ALA A 6 -5.20 -18.73 1.94
CA ALA A 6 -5.43 -17.79 3.02
C ALA A 6 -4.29 -17.80 4.06
N ASP A 7 -3.23 -18.57 3.82
CA ASP A 7 -2.11 -18.71 4.77
C ASP A 7 -1.07 -17.60 4.64
N ASP A 8 -0.77 -17.12 3.42
CA ASP A 8 0.10 -15.96 3.19
C ASP A 8 -0.74 -14.74 2.78
N VAL A 9 -0.89 -13.77 3.70
CA VAL A 9 -1.65 -12.54 3.46
C VAL A 9 -0.72 -11.34 3.48
N TRP A 10 -0.88 -10.46 2.50
CA TRP A 10 -0.14 -9.21 2.38
C TRP A 10 -1.08 -8.06 1.98
N VAL A 11 -0.59 -6.84 2.16
CA VAL A 11 -1.23 -5.63 1.64
C VAL A 11 -0.39 -5.08 0.50
N GLU A 12 -1.04 -4.77 -0.61
CA GLU A 12 -0.42 -4.05 -1.73
C GLU A 12 -0.78 -2.57 -1.65
N VAL A 13 0.24 -1.70 -1.68
CA VAL A 13 0.06 -0.25 -1.64
C VAL A 13 0.73 0.45 -2.82
N TYR A 14 0.08 1.48 -3.35
CA TYR A 14 0.55 2.19 -4.55
C TYR A 14 1.14 3.56 -4.22
N LEU A 15 2.47 3.63 -4.17
CA LEU A 15 3.22 4.81 -3.77
C LEU A 15 3.74 5.61 -4.97
N LYS A 16 3.79 6.93 -4.83
CA LYS A 16 4.42 7.82 -5.82
C LYS A 16 5.94 7.63 -5.84
N GLU A 17 6.57 7.91 -6.98
CA GLU A 17 8.02 7.81 -7.19
C GLU A 17 8.85 8.52 -6.08
N ASN A 18 8.45 9.72 -5.67
CA ASN A 18 9.15 10.48 -4.63
C ASN A 18 9.06 9.83 -3.23
N ASN A 19 8.04 9.02 -2.97
CA ASN A 19 7.88 8.31 -1.69
C ASN A 19 8.79 7.08 -1.61
N LEU A 20 9.30 6.59 -2.74
CA LEU A 20 10.15 5.39 -2.79
C LEU A 20 11.61 5.70 -2.49
N ALA A 21 12.05 6.95 -2.63
CA ALA A 21 13.47 7.32 -2.60
C ALA A 21 14.20 6.86 -1.32
N ASN A 22 13.52 6.86 -0.18
CA ASN A 22 14.07 6.43 1.11
C ASN A 22 13.50 5.09 1.60
N LEU A 23 12.58 4.48 0.85
CA LEU A 23 11.92 3.25 1.25
C LEU A 23 12.82 2.05 0.96
N LYS A 24 12.92 1.14 1.93
CA LYS A 24 13.72 -0.08 1.83
C LYS A 24 12.89 -1.30 2.20
N VAL A 25 13.26 -2.44 1.62
CA VAL A 25 12.76 -3.74 2.09
C VAL A 25 13.18 -3.92 3.55
N GLY A 26 12.22 -4.32 4.38
CA GLY A 26 12.39 -4.44 5.82
C GLY A 26 12.01 -3.20 6.63
N ASP A 27 11.67 -2.07 6.00
CA ASP A 27 11.15 -0.90 6.71
C ASP A 27 9.85 -1.26 7.44
N ASP A 28 9.68 -0.67 8.63
CA ASP A 28 8.51 -0.90 9.47
C ASP A 28 7.25 -0.27 8.85
N ALA A 29 6.13 -0.95 9.06
CA ALA A 29 4.81 -0.51 8.64
C ALA A 29 3.77 -0.69 9.75
N ASP A 30 2.83 0.24 9.82
CA ASP A 30 1.58 0.08 10.55
C ASP A 30 0.45 -0.10 9.55
N ILE A 31 -0.41 -1.09 9.79
CA ILE A 31 -1.52 -1.46 8.91
C ILE A 31 -2.82 -1.40 9.71
N VAL A 32 -3.83 -0.72 9.18
CA VAL A 32 -5.20 -0.73 9.71
C VAL A 32 -6.08 -1.36 8.64
N LEU A 33 -6.84 -2.39 9.02
CA LEU A 33 -7.79 -3.04 8.12
C LEU A 33 -9.17 -2.43 8.31
N ASP A 34 -9.85 -2.08 7.23
CA ASP A 34 -11.19 -1.47 7.30
C ASP A 34 -12.24 -2.42 7.89
N VAL A 35 -12.00 -3.74 7.77
CA VAL A 35 -12.84 -4.77 8.40
C VAL A 35 -12.65 -4.84 9.92
N LEU A 36 -11.55 -4.29 10.45
CA LEU A 36 -11.29 -4.21 11.88
C LEU A 36 -10.75 -2.82 12.28
N PRO A 37 -11.62 -1.80 12.30
CA PRO A 37 -11.29 -0.48 12.82
C PRO A 37 -10.69 -0.54 14.23
N GLY A 38 -9.82 0.42 14.54
CA GLY A 38 -9.20 0.58 15.86
C GLY A 38 -8.05 -0.38 16.17
N ARG A 39 -7.83 -1.45 15.39
CA ARG A 39 -6.65 -2.32 15.53
C ARG A 39 -5.57 -1.94 14.51
N ILE A 40 -4.37 -1.69 15.03
CA ILE A 40 -3.18 -1.46 14.22
C ILE A 40 -2.34 -2.72 14.25
N PHE A 41 -2.12 -3.32 13.08
CA PHE A 41 -1.22 -4.44 12.89
C PHE A 41 0.19 -3.95 12.56
N LYS A 42 1.20 -4.66 13.05
CA LYS A 42 2.58 -4.43 12.66
C LYS A 42 2.90 -5.19 11.37
N GLY A 43 3.66 -4.54 10.51
CA GLY A 43 4.11 -5.11 9.25
C GLY A 43 5.50 -4.64 8.86
N LYS A 44 6.01 -5.23 7.78
CA LYS A 44 7.26 -4.83 7.14
C LYS A 44 7.11 -4.79 5.62
N VAL A 45 7.88 -3.92 4.99
CA VAL A 45 8.00 -3.90 3.53
C VAL A 45 8.66 -5.21 3.06
N ARG A 46 7.91 -6.03 2.32
CA ARG A 46 8.39 -7.30 1.74
C ARG A 46 9.06 -7.08 0.40
N SER A 47 8.48 -6.24 -0.46
CA SER A 47 9.05 -5.94 -1.77
C SER A 47 8.57 -4.59 -2.31
N ILE A 48 9.38 -4.02 -3.20
CA ILE A 48 9.10 -2.76 -3.90
C ILE A 48 9.08 -3.08 -5.40
N GLY A 49 7.98 -2.79 -6.07
CA GLY A 49 7.81 -3.04 -7.50
C GLY A 49 8.75 -2.15 -8.32
N PHE A 50 9.61 -2.78 -9.12
CA PHE A 50 10.59 -2.09 -9.97
C PHE A 50 9.99 -1.57 -11.28
N ALA A 51 8.91 -2.19 -11.75
CA ALA A 51 8.27 -1.86 -13.01
C ALA A 51 6.76 -1.76 -12.80
N VAL A 52 6.15 -0.83 -13.51
CA VAL A 52 4.71 -0.66 -13.59
C VAL A 52 4.32 -0.59 -15.04
N GLN A 53 3.30 -1.37 -15.42
CA GLN A 53 2.82 -1.34 -16.78
C GLN A 53 1.96 -0.09 -16.99
N THR A 54 2.60 1.00 -17.40
CA THR A 54 1.91 2.21 -17.86
C THR A 54 1.51 2.05 -19.31
N GLY A 55 0.29 1.58 -19.51
CA GLY A 55 -0.30 1.47 -20.83
C GLY A 55 -1.10 0.19 -20.93
N SER A 56 -2.34 0.31 -21.42
CA SER A 56 -3.08 -0.83 -21.95
C SER A 56 -2.10 -1.63 -22.80
N THR A 57 -1.91 -2.92 -22.51
CA THR A 57 -1.35 -3.83 -23.50
C THR A 57 -2.14 -3.59 -24.77
N ASN A 58 -1.56 -2.92 -25.75
CA ASN A 58 -2.19 -2.77 -27.04
C ASN A 58 -2.51 -4.19 -27.48
N GLN A 59 -3.80 -4.52 -27.61
CA GLN A 59 -4.17 -5.68 -28.39
C GLN A 59 -3.42 -5.53 -29.72
N VAL A 60 -2.73 -6.59 -30.15
CA VAL A 60 -1.98 -6.58 -31.40
C VAL A 60 -2.92 -6.08 -32.51
N GLY A 61 -2.68 -4.87 -33.03
CA GLY A 61 -3.50 -4.22 -34.06
C GLY A 61 -4.33 -2.99 -33.64
N GLY A 62 -4.36 -2.60 -32.36
CA GLY A 62 -5.05 -1.38 -31.90
C GLY A 62 -4.19 -0.12 -31.99
N LEU A 63 -4.77 1.02 -32.40
CA LEU A 63 -4.11 2.33 -32.35
C LEU A 63 -3.74 2.70 -30.90
N VAL A 64 -2.50 3.15 -30.69
CA VAL A 64 -2.01 3.58 -29.38
C VAL A 64 -2.75 4.85 -28.95
N SER A 65 -3.55 4.76 -27.90
CA SER A 65 -4.11 5.96 -27.26
C SER A 65 -3.03 6.57 -26.36
N VAL A 66 -2.44 7.68 -26.80
CA VAL A 66 -1.51 8.46 -25.98
C VAL A 66 -2.32 9.04 -24.82
N LYS A 67 -2.02 8.64 -23.58
CA LYS A 67 -2.52 9.36 -22.39
C LYS A 67 -1.86 10.74 -22.37
N THR A 68 -2.54 11.73 -22.93
CA THR A 68 -2.11 13.13 -22.85
C THR A 68 -2.33 13.62 -21.42
N SER A 69 -1.25 13.76 -20.64
CA SER A 69 -1.26 14.42 -19.33
C SER A 69 -1.61 15.90 -19.54
N SER A 70 -2.87 16.27 -19.31
CA SER A 70 -3.44 17.60 -19.60
C SER A 70 -3.13 18.67 -18.53
N GLY A 71 -1.92 18.68 -17.96
CA GLY A 71 -1.55 19.59 -16.87
C GLY A 71 -0.16 20.18 -17.01
N TRP A 72 0.07 21.35 -16.39
CA TRP A 72 1.39 21.97 -16.27
C TRP A 72 2.37 21.13 -15.42
N LEU A 73 1.84 20.22 -14.58
CA LEU A 73 2.61 19.22 -13.85
C LEU A 73 2.43 17.83 -14.46
N ARG A 74 3.54 17.07 -14.53
CA ARG A 74 3.54 15.65 -14.89
C ARG A 74 2.84 14.83 -13.81
N ASP A 75 1.90 13.98 -14.19
CA ASP A 75 1.30 13.03 -13.26
C ASP A 75 2.36 12.07 -12.70
N PRO A 76 2.50 11.94 -11.36
CA PRO A 76 3.46 11.02 -10.78
C PRO A 76 2.98 9.58 -10.99
N GLN A 77 3.87 8.74 -11.52
CA GLN A 77 3.61 7.32 -11.60
C GLN A 77 3.58 6.70 -10.19
N ARG A 78 2.71 5.70 -10.03
CA ARG A 78 2.62 4.91 -8.79
C ARG A 78 3.23 3.54 -8.99
N PHE A 79 3.89 3.03 -7.95
CA PHE A 79 4.56 1.74 -7.92
C PHE A 79 3.97 0.88 -6.80
N PRO A 80 3.70 -0.42 -7.06
CA PRO A 80 3.18 -1.32 -6.05
C PRO A 80 4.30 -1.64 -5.04
N VAL A 81 3.95 -1.63 -3.77
CA VAL A 81 4.79 -2.05 -2.66
C VAL A 81 4.01 -3.09 -1.88
N ILE A 82 4.64 -4.24 -1.62
CA ILE A 82 4.04 -5.32 -0.86
C ILE A 82 4.49 -5.20 0.59
N VAL A 83 3.51 -5.20 1.49
CA VAL A 83 3.73 -5.15 2.94
C VAL A 83 3.18 -6.42 3.56
N SER A 84 4.02 -7.14 4.30
CA SER A 84 3.64 -8.35 5.04
C SER A 84 3.33 -8.02 6.49
N PHE A 85 2.41 -8.76 7.10
CA PHE A 85 2.14 -8.68 8.53
C PHE A 85 3.24 -9.38 9.34
N GLU A 86 3.60 -8.83 10.49
CA GLU A 86 4.52 -9.48 11.45
C GLU A 86 3.79 -10.41 12.41
N GLU A 87 2.52 -10.12 12.68
CA GLU A 87 1.65 -10.95 13.52
C GLU A 87 0.61 -11.70 12.67
N GLU A 88 0.13 -12.82 13.19
CA GLU A 88 -0.89 -13.59 12.50
C GLU A 88 -2.22 -12.82 12.49
N VAL A 89 -2.71 -12.50 11.30
CA VAL A 89 -4.04 -11.90 11.12
C VAL A 89 -5.09 -13.00 11.34
N PRO A 90 -6.10 -12.83 12.20
CA PRO A 90 -7.16 -13.83 12.36
C PRO A 90 -7.86 -14.17 11.03
N GLN A 91 -8.15 -15.46 10.77
CA GLN A 91 -8.74 -15.91 9.50
C GLN A 91 -10.00 -15.13 9.08
N GLY A 92 -10.87 -14.77 10.04
CA GLY A 92 -12.10 -14.00 9.76
C GLY A 92 -11.87 -12.56 9.23
N LEU A 93 -10.65 -12.05 9.34
CA LEU A 93 -10.25 -10.71 8.89
C LEU A 93 -9.44 -10.73 7.58
N ARG A 94 -9.03 -11.91 7.11
CA ARG A 94 -8.26 -12.11 5.87
C ARG A 94 -9.18 -12.04 4.64
N ARG A 95 -9.79 -10.88 4.39
CA ARG A 95 -10.68 -10.68 3.23
C ARG A 95 -9.87 -10.27 2.00
N VAL A 96 -9.81 -11.15 1.00
CA VAL A 96 -9.22 -10.81 -0.31
C VAL A 96 -10.02 -9.67 -0.94
N GLY A 97 -9.30 -8.64 -1.41
CA GLY A 97 -9.90 -7.42 -1.94
C GLY A 97 -10.41 -6.45 -0.88
N GLY A 98 -10.16 -6.72 0.40
CA GLY A 98 -10.39 -5.75 1.47
C GLY A 98 -9.51 -4.51 1.33
N GLN A 99 -9.95 -3.43 1.95
CA GLN A 99 -9.23 -2.17 2.00
C GLN A 99 -8.46 -2.03 3.31
N ALA A 100 -7.36 -1.28 3.24
CA ALA A 100 -6.47 -1.06 4.38
C ALA A 100 -5.74 0.27 4.22
N ASP A 101 -5.54 0.94 5.34
CA ASP A 101 -4.62 2.07 5.48
C ASP A 101 -3.25 1.56 5.94
N VAL A 102 -2.19 2.03 5.27
CA VAL A 102 -0.81 1.64 5.61
C VAL A 102 0.07 2.87 5.78
N GLN A 103 0.74 2.93 6.92
CA GLN A 103 1.74 3.93 7.23
C GLN A 103 3.14 3.29 7.23
N LEU A 104 4.01 3.73 6.32
CA LEU A 104 5.39 3.27 6.21
C LEU A 104 6.33 4.23 6.96
N TYR A 105 7.34 3.67 7.63
CA TYR A 105 8.35 4.43 8.37
C TYR A 105 9.69 4.32 7.67
N THR A 106 10.15 5.44 7.08
CA THR A 106 11.43 5.50 6.35
C THR A 106 12.48 6.28 7.13
N GLY A 107 13.69 5.73 7.22
CA GLY A 107 14.82 6.36 7.91
C GLY A 107 14.65 6.50 9.43
N SER A 108 15.51 7.29 10.05
CA SER A 108 15.64 7.39 11.52
C SER A 108 15.09 8.69 12.13
N ASN A 109 14.21 9.40 11.42
CA ASN A 109 13.66 10.68 11.89
C ASN A 109 12.58 10.48 12.95
N PHE A 110 12.95 10.62 14.22
CA PHE A 110 12.05 10.40 15.36
C PHE A 110 10.76 11.24 15.29
N VAL A 111 10.87 12.54 14.96
CA VAL A 111 9.73 13.46 14.94
C VAL A 111 8.72 13.06 13.87
N LEU A 112 9.18 12.80 12.65
CA LEU A 112 8.29 12.39 11.55
C LEU A 112 7.63 11.05 11.86
N ASN A 113 8.39 10.09 12.38
CA ASN A 113 7.85 8.79 12.76
C ASN A 113 6.82 8.91 13.90
N ALA A 114 7.00 9.84 14.83
CA ALA A 114 6.01 10.12 15.87
C ALA A 114 4.72 10.73 15.30
N ILE A 115 4.83 11.69 14.38
CA ILE A 115 3.67 12.28 13.70
C ILE A 115 2.91 11.20 12.92
N SER A 116 3.62 10.37 12.16
CA SER A 116 3.05 9.23 11.42
C SER A 116 2.31 8.25 12.34
N LYS A 117 2.87 7.94 13.51
CA LYS A 117 2.22 7.09 14.53
C LYS A 117 0.93 7.69 15.07
N VAL A 118 0.92 9.00 15.32
CA VAL A 118 -0.29 9.70 15.77
C VAL A 118 -1.33 9.69 14.65
N TYR A 119 -0.92 9.98 13.42
CA TYR A 119 -1.81 10.03 12.26
C TYR A 119 -2.51 8.69 12.00
N ILE A 120 -1.78 7.58 11.93
CA ILE A 120 -2.38 6.26 11.70
C ILE A 120 -3.30 5.84 12.86
N ARG A 121 -2.98 6.27 14.09
CA ARG A 121 -3.83 6.01 15.25
C ARG A 121 -5.14 6.80 15.19
N LEU A 122 -5.11 8.04 14.73
CA LEU A 122 -6.33 8.82 14.48
C LEU A 122 -7.16 8.20 13.35
N LEU A 123 -6.53 7.80 12.24
CA LEU A 123 -7.22 7.08 11.15
C LEU A 123 -7.87 5.79 11.66
N SER A 124 -7.19 5.03 12.51
CA SER A 124 -7.75 3.81 13.09
C SER A 124 -9.04 4.06 13.87
N TRP A 125 -9.20 5.25 14.48
CA TRP A 125 -10.45 5.61 15.16
C TRP A 125 -11.49 6.20 14.22
N ILE A 126 -11.08 6.95 13.20
CA ILE A 126 -11.99 7.52 12.21
C ILE A 126 -12.61 6.43 11.33
N SER A 127 -11.90 5.33 11.09
CA SER A 127 -12.41 4.16 10.35
C SER A 127 -13.64 3.49 11.00
N TYR A 128 -14.02 3.86 12.23
CA TYR A 128 -15.32 3.45 12.80
C TYR A 128 -16.51 4.20 12.20
N VAL A 129 -16.29 5.39 11.62
CA VAL A 129 -17.33 6.36 11.27
C VAL A 129 -17.66 6.34 9.77
N TYR A 130 -16.73 5.90 8.93
CA TYR A 130 -16.88 5.89 7.47
C TYR A 130 -16.90 4.47 6.92
#